data_AF-X1BAB9-F1
#
_entry.id   AF-X1BAB9-F1
#
_cell.length_a   1.000
_cell.length_b   1.000
_cell.length_c   1.000
_cell.angle_alpha   90.00
_cell.angle_beta   90.00
_cell.angle_gamma   90.00
#
_symmetry.space_group_name_H-M   'P 1'
#
loop_
_entity.id
_entity.type
_entity.pdbx_description
1 polymer ?
#
loop_
_entity_poly.entity_id
_entity_poly.type
_entity_poly.pdbx_seq_one_letter_code
_entity_poly.pdbx_strand_id
1 'polypeptide(L)'
;PYYLEYSFAEPPYFVFNGQPATGWGYASPSIHFRHRGKANVGWVDGHITSEEVALFEEENIYGVKSCDMMLGWFEPIDNTPFDLK
;
A
#
# COMPACT_ATOMS: atom_id res chain seq x y z
N PRO A 1 23.04 -10.05 9.12
CA PRO A 1 22.16 -9.46 8.09
C PRO A 1 20.91 -8.87 8.76
N TYR A 2 20.87 -7.55 8.92
CA TYR A 2 19.72 -6.85 9.45
C TYR A 2 18.84 -6.44 8.28
N TYR A 3 17.77 -7.20 8.04
CA TYR A 3 16.70 -6.79 7.15
C TYR A 3 15.80 -5.86 7.95
N LEU A 4 16.11 -4.56 7.97
CA LEU A 4 15.06 -3.59 8.23
C LEU A 4 14.37 -3.36 6.89
N GLU A 5 13.46 -4.26 6.56
CA GLU A 5 12.48 -3.99 5.51
C GLU A 5 11.61 -2.86 6.03
N TYR A 6 11.63 -1.78 5.28
CA TYR A 6 10.82 -0.59 5.42
C TYR A 6 9.45 -0.92 6.06
N SER A 7 9.26 -0.50 7.32
CA SER A 7 8.11 -0.93 8.13
C SER A 7 6.88 -0.03 7.97
N PHE A 8 6.95 0.96 7.10
CA PHE A 8 5.84 1.87 6.81
C PHE A 8 5.01 1.34 5.65
N ALA A 9 3.69 1.44 5.80
CA ALA A 9 2.73 1.22 4.74
C ALA A 9 2.57 2.54 3.96
N GLU A 10 2.88 2.54 2.66
CA GLU A 10 2.78 3.75 1.82
C GLU A 10 1.46 3.80 1.05
N PRO A 11 0.84 4.98 0.93
CA PRO A 11 -0.42 5.15 0.22
C PRO A 11 -0.25 5.00 -1.31
N PRO A 12 -1.36 4.79 -2.06
CA PRO A 12 -1.32 4.67 -3.51
C PRO A 12 -0.85 5.94 -4.23
N TYR A 13 -1.11 7.13 -3.69
CA TYR A 13 -0.74 8.40 -4.32
C TYR A 13 0.22 9.21 -3.43
N PHE A 14 1.21 9.85 -4.07
CA PHE A 14 2.02 10.86 -3.42
C PHE A 14 1.17 12.06 -2.99
N VAL A 15 1.59 12.76 -1.94
CA VAL A 15 0.93 13.97 -1.47
C VAL A 15 1.71 15.20 -1.92
N PHE A 16 1.04 16.13 -2.58
CA PHE A 16 1.58 17.43 -2.98
C PHE A 16 0.63 18.54 -2.51
N ASN A 17 1.17 19.55 -1.81
CA ASN A 17 0.39 20.63 -1.19
C ASN A 17 -0.78 20.12 -0.31
N GLY A 18 -0.55 19.02 0.43
CA GLY A 18 -1.56 18.43 1.31
C GLY A 18 -2.70 17.72 0.60
N GLN A 19 -2.57 17.43 -0.70
CA GLN A 19 -3.57 16.73 -1.50
C GLN A 19 -2.93 15.55 -2.25
N PRO A 20 -3.66 14.43 -2.45
CA PRO A 20 -3.19 13.34 -3.31
C PRO A 20 -2.92 13.81 -4.75
N ALA A 21 -1.71 13.59 -5.25
CA ALA A 21 -1.26 13.94 -6.58
C ALA A 21 -1.55 12.79 -7.58
N THR A 22 -2.82 12.62 -7.95
CA THR A 22 -3.25 11.52 -8.83
C THR A 22 -2.73 11.61 -10.27
N GLY A 23 -2.31 12.80 -10.71
CA GLY A 23 -1.79 13.04 -12.07
C GLY A 23 -0.46 12.33 -12.38
N TRP A 24 0.24 11.81 -11.37
CA TRP A 24 1.45 11.00 -11.56
C TRP A 24 1.17 9.49 -11.63
N GLY A 25 -0.09 9.09 -11.50
CA GLY A 25 -0.49 7.70 -11.37
C GLY A 25 -0.21 7.13 -9.97
N TYR A 26 -0.28 5.81 -9.86
CA TYR A 26 0.00 5.10 -8.61
C TYR A 26 1.50 5.04 -8.31
N ALA A 27 1.85 5.14 -7.03
CA ALA A 27 3.17 4.81 -6.52
C ALA A 27 3.47 3.30 -6.70
N SER A 28 4.72 2.89 -6.50
CA SER A 28 5.01 1.45 -6.42
C SER A 28 4.60 0.92 -5.04
N PRO A 29 3.77 -0.13 -4.95
CA PRO A 29 3.31 -0.64 -3.67
C PRO A 29 4.45 -1.31 -2.90
N SER A 30 4.44 -1.15 -1.58
CA SER A 30 5.42 -1.72 -0.64
C SER A 30 4.83 -2.72 0.36
N ILE A 31 3.50 -2.87 0.40
CA ILE A 31 2.80 -3.70 1.39
C ILE A 31 2.64 -5.13 0.88
N HIS A 32 3.08 -6.10 1.68
CA HIS A 32 3.03 -7.52 1.36
C HIS A 32 1.83 -8.25 1.96
N PHE A 33 1.09 -8.99 1.13
CA PHE A 33 -0.09 -9.78 1.52
C PHE A 33 0.21 -11.29 1.56
N ARG A 34 1.43 -11.66 1.94
CA ARG A 34 1.93 -13.06 1.87
C ARG A 34 1.44 -13.94 3.02
N HIS A 35 0.94 -13.35 4.11
CA HIS A 35 0.46 -14.11 5.25
C HIS A 35 -0.98 -14.55 5.01
N ARG A 36 -1.16 -15.71 4.35
CA ARG A 36 -2.48 -16.27 4.00
C ARG A 36 -3.34 -15.30 3.17
N GLY A 37 -2.71 -14.52 2.29
CA GLY A 37 -3.40 -13.52 1.46
C GLY A 37 -3.67 -12.19 2.18
N LYS A 38 -3.09 -11.97 3.38
CA LYS A 38 -3.34 -10.80 4.22
C LYS A 38 -2.06 -10.09 4.66
N ALA A 39 -2.22 -8.83 5.05
CA ALA A 39 -1.24 -8.03 5.76
C ALA A 39 -1.77 -7.70 7.17
N ASN A 40 -0.96 -7.91 8.20
CA ASN A 40 -1.32 -7.45 9.55
C ASN A 40 -0.82 -6.03 9.73
N VAL A 41 -1.73 -5.09 9.97
CA VAL A 41 -1.45 -3.66 9.99
C VAL A 41 -1.66 -3.14 11.41
N GLY A 42 -0.62 -2.51 11.96
CA GLY A 42 -0.71 -1.72 13.18
C GLY A 42 -0.95 -0.26 12.82
N TRP A 43 -2.08 0.29 13.27
CA TRP A 43 -2.48 1.66 12.97
C TRP A 43 -2.00 2.64 14.05
N VAL A 44 -1.95 3.93 13.70
CA VAL A 44 -1.43 4.99 14.59
C VAL A 44 -2.25 5.20 15.86
N ASP A 45 -3.54 4.91 15.82
CA ASP A 45 -4.45 4.92 16.98
C ASP A 45 -4.32 3.66 17.87
N GLY A 46 -3.40 2.75 17.53
CA GLY A 46 -3.02 1.59 18.34
C GLY A 46 -3.82 0.31 18.06
N HIS A 47 -4.80 0.32 17.16
CA HIS A 47 -5.50 -0.90 16.80
C HIS A 47 -4.72 -1.74 15.78
N ILE A 48 -5.01 -3.04 15.74
CA ILE A 48 -4.39 -4.00 14.83
C ILE A 48 -5.48 -4.67 14.01
N THR A 49 -5.27 -4.77 12.70
CA THR A 49 -6.19 -5.39 11.75
C THR A 49 -5.45 -6.38 10.85
N SER A 50 -6.22 -7.23 10.17
CA SER A 50 -5.71 -8.17 9.16
C SER A 50 -6.40 -7.84 7.83
N GLU A 51 -5.72 -7.03 7.02
CA GLU A 51 -6.24 -6.45 5.79
C GLU A 51 -6.01 -7.36 4.59
N GLU A 52 -6.96 -7.35 3.66
CA GLU A 52 -6.87 -8.02 2.36
C GLU A 52 -6.33 -7.06 1.30
N VAL A 53 -5.75 -7.63 0.24
CA VAL A 53 -5.26 -6.83 -0.89
C VAL A 53 -6.45 -6.37 -1.73
N ALA A 54 -6.46 -5.11 -2.12
CA ALA A 54 -7.37 -4.60 -3.12
C ALA A 54 -7.04 -5.19 -4.51
N LEU A 55 -8.07 -5.37 -5.35
CA LEU A 55 -7.85 -5.79 -6.72
C LEU A 55 -7.13 -4.70 -7.52
N PHE A 56 -5.88 -4.97 -7.91
CA PHE A 56 -5.02 -4.04 -8.65
C PHE A 56 -4.21 -4.82 -9.70
N GLU A 57 -4.41 -4.53 -10.99
CA GLU A 57 -3.78 -5.28 -12.10
C GLU A 57 -2.87 -4.43 -13.00
N GLU A 58 -2.59 -3.18 -12.62
CA GLU A 58 -1.75 -2.30 -13.43
C GLU A 58 -0.26 -2.70 -13.36
N GLU A 59 0.44 -2.46 -14.47
CA GLU A 59 1.89 -2.59 -14.52
C GLU A 59 2.54 -1.33 -13.93
N ASN A 60 3.52 -1.51 -13.05
CA ASN A 60 4.33 -0.41 -12.56
C ASN A 60 5.28 0.12 -13.67
N ILE A 61 6.03 1.18 -13.36
CA ILE A 61 6.97 1.81 -14.31
C ILE A 61 8.06 0.87 -14.85
N TYR A 62 8.25 -0.29 -14.22
CA TYR A 62 9.22 -1.31 -14.62
C TYR A 62 8.57 -2.43 -15.47
N GLY A 63 7.29 -2.31 -15.84
CA GLY A 63 6.55 -3.31 -16.61
C GLY A 63 6.18 -4.56 -15.80
N VAL A 64 6.07 -4.43 -14.48
CA VAL A 64 5.74 -5.55 -13.57
C VAL A 64 4.39 -5.31 -12.92
N LYS A 65 3.54 -6.34 -12.95
CA LYS A 65 2.30 -6.38 -12.16
C LYS A 65 2.63 -6.72 -10.72
N SER A 66 2.55 -5.73 -9.84
CA SER A 66 2.91 -5.91 -8.42
C SER A 66 2.05 -6.97 -7.72
N CYS A 67 0.79 -7.14 -8.14
CA CYS A 67 -0.11 -8.14 -7.59
C CYS A 67 0.36 -9.59 -7.78
N ASP A 68 1.09 -9.90 -8.87
CA ASP A 68 1.70 -11.22 -9.10
C ASP A 68 2.72 -11.57 -7.99
N MET A 69 3.27 -10.54 -7.33
CA MET A 69 4.22 -10.67 -6.22
C MET A 69 3.57 -10.52 -4.83
N MET A 70 2.23 -10.49 -4.76
CA MET A 70 1.43 -10.20 -3.56
C MET A 70 1.79 -8.85 -2.93
N LEU A 71 2.03 -7.84 -3.77
CA LEU A 71 2.24 -6.44 -3.40
C LEU A 71 1.03 -5.61 -3.85
N GLY A 72 0.54 -4.72 -2.98
CA GLY A 72 -0.60 -3.87 -3.30
C GLY A 72 -0.97 -2.90 -2.18
N TRP A 73 -2.25 -2.51 -2.14
CA TRP A 73 -2.84 -1.65 -1.11
C TRP A 73 -4.15 -2.23 -0.59
N PHE A 74 -4.72 -1.58 0.42
CA PHE A 74 -6.04 -1.90 0.98
C PHE A 74 -7.16 -1.32 0.11
N GLU A 75 -8.39 -1.78 0.30
CA GLU A 75 -9.56 -1.11 -0.28
C GLU A 75 -10.00 0.07 0.63
N PRO A 76 -10.41 1.22 0.05
CA PRO A 76 -10.30 1.59 -1.36
C PRO A 76 -8.85 1.94 -1.78
N ILE A 77 -8.55 1.83 -3.08
CA ILE A 77 -7.24 2.21 -3.65
C ILE A 77 -7.15 3.74 -3.79
N ASP A 78 -7.12 4.41 -2.64
CA ASP A 78 -6.82 5.83 -2.47
C ASP A 78 -6.09 6.06 -1.14
N ASN A 79 -5.85 7.32 -0.77
CA ASN A 79 -5.09 7.65 0.44
C ASN A 79 -5.96 7.64 1.72
N THR A 80 -7.27 7.41 1.64
CA THR A 80 -8.20 7.46 2.78
C THR A 80 -7.79 6.51 3.92
N PRO A 81 -7.36 5.25 3.67
CA PRO A 81 -6.91 4.37 4.77
C PRO A 81 -5.65 4.87 5.49
N PHE A 82 -4.89 5.78 4.88
CA PHE A 82 -3.60 6.27 5.38
C PHE A 82 -3.69 7.63 6.04
N ASP A 83 -4.89 8.19 6.14
CA ASP A 83 -5.16 9.48 6.77
C ASP A 83 -6.16 9.29 7.93
N LEU A 84 -5.74 9.66 9.13
CA LEU A 84 -6.58 9.60 10.32
C LEU A 84 -7.30 10.95 10.43
N LYS A 85 -8.59 10.97 10.13
CA LYS A 85 -9.44 12.16 10.30
C LYS A 85 -9.51 12.63 11.74
#